data_AF-A0A1Q2CYZ2-F1
#
_entry.id   AF-A0A1Q2CYZ2-F1
#
_cell.length_a   1.000
_cell.length_b   1.000
_cell.length_c   1.000
_cell.angle_alpha   90.00
_cell.angle_beta   90.00
_cell.angle_gamma   90.00
#
_symmetry.space_group_name_H-M   'P 1'
#
loop_
_entity.id
_entity.type
_entity.pdbx_description
1 polymer ?
#
loop_
_entity_poly.entity_id
_entity_poly.type
_entity_poly.pdbx_seq_one_letter_code
_entity_poly.pdbx_strand_id
1 'polypeptide(L)'
;MTDEDALSLVQELRRETAQLSRTIRERDERIATLEERLAKGRARLRDAERRVNSGGAFARLFESDEDQLDFEVRTAWALMTTPSEKQTRPLRPWTYGPAFFDTLARVQGIKRDKIIEVIVHVLTGRDAELASRELHQLRTGAGGDDAPVTRRGGETCWRVSLQVGTPSARRLHYWQRNDGSVELSSIRLHDDFRP
;
A
#
# COMPACT_ATOMS: atom_id res chain seq x y z
N MET A 1 53.73 -10.38 32.99
CA MET A 1 53.55 -10.44 31.54
C MET A 1 54.93 -10.68 30.96
N THR A 2 55.19 -11.90 30.53
CA THR A 2 56.46 -12.28 29.88
C THR A 2 56.45 -11.76 28.44
N ASP A 3 57.63 -11.66 27.80
CA ASP A 3 57.71 -11.35 26.36
C ASP A 3 56.90 -12.35 25.50
N GLU A 4 56.74 -13.57 25.99
CA GLU A 4 55.95 -14.63 25.37
C GLU A 4 54.44 -14.35 25.43
N ASP A 5 53.94 -13.82 26.56
CA ASP A 5 52.54 -13.37 26.70
C ASP A 5 52.22 -12.21 25.74
N ALA A 6 53.16 -11.26 25.61
CA ALA A 6 53.01 -10.12 24.72
C ALA A 6 52.98 -10.53 23.24
N LEU A 7 53.81 -11.50 22.85
CA LEU A 7 53.82 -12.07 21.50
C LEU A 7 52.52 -12.81 21.17
N SER A 8 51.99 -13.58 22.13
CA SER A 8 50.72 -14.29 22.00
C SER A 8 49.55 -13.33 21.76
N LEU A 9 49.47 -12.26 22.57
CA LEU A 9 48.43 -11.23 22.43
C LEU A 9 48.48 -10.51 21.08
N VAL A 10 49.68 -10.19 20.57
CA VAL A 10 49.85 -9.57 19.25
C VAL A 10 49.40 -10.51 18.12
N GLN A 11 49.66 -11.81 18.25
CA GLN A 11 49.19 -12.80 17.27
C GLN A 11 47.66 -12.94 17.29
N GLU A 12 47.05 -12.91 18.47
CA GLU A 12 45.60 -12.99 18.63
C GLU A 12 44.90 -11.75 18.05
N LEU A 13 45.39 -10.55 18.35
CA LEU A 13 44.90 -9.30 17.75
C LEU A 13 45.05 -9.28 16.23
N ARG A 14 46.14 -9.85 15.68
CA ARG A 14 46.31 -9.99 14.22
C ARG A 14 45.29 -10.94 13.59
N ARG A 15 44.94 -12.04 14.28
CA ARG A 15 43.89 -12.96 13.82
C ARG A 15 42.52 -12.29 13.88
N GLU A 16 42.24 -11.57 14.96
CA GLU A 16 40.96 -10.89 15.14
C GLU A 16 40.77 -9.75 14.13
N THR A 17 41.80 -8.93 13.90
CA THR A 17 41.77 -7.89 12.85
C THR A 17 41.59 -8.48 11.45
N ALA A 18 42.23 -9.62 11.15
CA ALA A 18 42.03 -10.33 9.89
C ALA A 18 40.60 -10.93 9.77
N GLN A 19 40.03 -11.42 10.88
CA GLN A 19 38.66 -11.92 10.95
C GLN A 19 37.65 -10.80 10.70
N LEU A 20 37.77 -9.69 11.45
CA LEU A 20 36.90 -8.52 11.32
C LEU A 20 36.97 -7.91 9.92
N SER A 21 38.17 -7.81 9.35
CA SER A 21 38.37 -7.31 7.98
C SER A 21 37.73 -8.17 6.90
N ARG A 22 37.57 -9.48 7.14
CA ARG A 22 36.84 -10.39 6.26
C ARG A 22 35.33 -10.21 6.42
N THR A 23 34.84 -10.17 7.65
CA THR A 23 33.42 -9.92 7.93
C THR A 23 32.93 -8.60 7.36
N ILE A 24 33.72 -7.53 7.48
CA ILE A 24 33.37 -6.22 6.90
C ILE A 24 33.22 -6.34 5.38
N ARG A 25 34.17 -6.96 4.70
CA ARG A 25 34.10 -7.19 3.25
C ARG A 25 32.86 -7.96 2.83
N GLU A 26 32.55 -9.07 3.51
CA GLU A 26 31.35 -9.87 3.22
C GLU A 26 30.05 -9.07 3.44
N ARG A 27 30.02 -8.21 4.47
CA ARG A 27 28.87 -7.34 4.75
C ARG A 27 28.72 -6.27 3.69
N ASP A 28 29.81 -5.65 3.26
CA ASP A 28 29.82 -4.63 2.21
C ASP A 28 29.33 -5.22 0.87
N GLU A 29 29.80 -6.41 0.50
CA GLU A 29 29.31 -7.14 -0.68
C GLU A 29 27.81 -7.46 -0.58
N ARG A 30 27.34 -7.83 0.62
CA ARG A 30 25.92 -8.11 0.86
C ARG A 30 25.07 -6.85 0.77
N ILE A 31 25.56 -5.72 1.30
CA ILE A 31 24.91 -4.42 1.20
C ILE A 31 24.81 -4.02 -0.28
N ALA A 32 25.90 -4.07 -1.03
CA ALA A 32 25.91 -3.75 -2.45
C ALA A 32 24.89 -4.59 -3.23
N THR A 33 24.81 -5.89 -2.96
CA THR A 33 23.83 -6.79 -3.56
C THR A 33 22.39 -6.40 -3.22
N LEU A 34 22.12 -6.05 -1.95
CA LEU A 34 20.78 -5.65 -1.50
C LEU A 34 20.38 -4.29 -2.08
N GLU A 35 21.30 -3.34 -2.16
CA GLU A 35 21.10 -2.04 -2.79
C GLU A 35 20.79 -2.20 -4.28
N GLU A 36 21.49 -3.09 -4.98
CA GLU A 36 21.21 -3.39 -6.39
C GLU A 36 19.81 -4.02 -6.56
N ARG A 37 19.43 -4.95 -5.69
CA ARG A 37 18.08 -5.56 -5.70
C ARG A 37 17.00 -4.52 -5.38
N LEU A 38 17.24 -3.62 -4.43
CA LEU A 38 16.35 -2.50 -4.12
C LEU A 38 16.24 -1.53 -5.30
N ALA A 39 17.35 -1.19 -5.95
CA ALA A 39 17.37 -0.33 -7.13
C ALA A 39 16.59 -0.95 -8.28
N LYS A 40 16.81 -2.24 -8.58
CA LYS A 40 16.06 -3.00 -9.59
C LYS A 40 14.57 -3.10 -9.22
N GLY A 41 14.23 -3.34 -7.95
CA GLY A 41 12.86 -3.34 -7.46
C GLY A 41 12.17 -1.99 -7.62
N ARG A 42 12.84 -0.90 -7.24
CA ARG A 42 12.37 0.49 -7.42
C ARG A 42 12.23 0.86 -8.90
N ALA A 43 13.12 0.39 -9.76
CA ALA A 43 13.02 0.60 -11.21
C ALA A 43 11.79 -0.12 -11.79
N ARG A 44 11.56 -1.38 -11.40
CA ARG A 44 10.35 -2.13 -11.79
C ARG A 44 9.07 -1.48 -11.29
N LEU A 45 9.06 -1.00 -10.05
CA LEU A 45 7.95 -0.23 -9.49
C LEU A 45 7.71 1.04 -10.31
N ARG A 46 8.76 1.82 -10.60
CA ARG A 46 8.65 3.02 -11.44
C ARG A 46 8.20 2.73 -12.87
N ASP A 47 8.62 1.62 -13.46
CA ASP A 47 8.19 1.21 -14.80
C ASP A 47 6.75 0.69 -14.81
N ALA A 48 6.32 -0.01 -13.75
CA ALA A 48 4.92 -0.38 -13.57
C ALA A 48 4.06 0.88 -13.34
N GLU A 49 4.49 1.79 -12.46
CA GLU A 49 3.86 3.10 -12.24
C GLU A 49 3.81 3.92 -13.52
N ARG A 50 4.85 3.88 -14.36
CA ARG A 50 4.85 4.54 -15.67
C ARG A 50 3.87 3.90 -16.62
N ARG A 51 3.81 2.56 -16.71
CA ARG A 51 2.82 1.86 -17.56
C ARG A 51 1.39 2.17 -17.13
N VAL A 52 1.15 2.27 -15.83
CA VAL A 52 -0.13 2.71 -15.25
C VAL A 52 -0.39 4.21 -15.54
N ASN A 53 0.61 5.09 -15.41
CA ASN A 53 0.47 6.53 -15.70
C ASN A 53 0.34 6.84 -17.20
N SER A 54 0.97 6.07 -18.09
CA SER A 54 0.87 6.21 -19.54
C SER A 54 -0.42 5.61 -20.10
N GLY A 55 -1.05 4.72 -19.33
CA GLY A 55 -2.45 4.32 -19.48
C GLY A 55 -3.32 5.09 -18.50
N GLY A 56 -3.27 6.43 -18.54
CA GLY A 56 -4.22 7.27 -17.79
C GLY A 56 -5.63 6.71 -17.94
N ALA A 57 -6.44 6.80 -16.88
CA ALA A 57 -7.79 6.23 -16.77
C ALA A 57 -8.39 5.96 -18.16
N PHE A 58 -8.58 4.67 -18.47
CA PHE A 58 -8.97 4.25 -19.81
C PHE A 58 -10.02 5.21 -20.34
N ALA A 59 -9.84 5.69 -21.58
CA ALA A 59 -10.88 6.47 -22.24
C ALA A 59 -12.21 5.74 -22.05
N ARG A 60 -13.31 6.45 -21.78
CA ARG A 60 -14.59 5.82 -21.41
C ARG A 60 -14.95 4.71 -22.42
N LEU A 61 -14.86 3.46 -21.98
CA LEU A 61 -15.11 2.26 -22.78
C LEU A 61 -16.52 1.71 -22.52
N PHE A 62 -17.07 2.00 -21.34
CA PHE A 62 -18.39 1.53 -20.92
C PHE A 62 -19.34 2.71 -20.69
N GLU A 63 -20.63 2.47 -20.94
CA GLU A 63 -21.67 3.46 -20.66
C GLU A 63 -21.93 3.59 -19.17
N SER A 64 -21.87 2.50 -18.42
CA SER A 64 -21.96 2.50 -16.96
C SER A 64 -20.63 2.90 -16.31
N ASP A 65 -20.68 3.82 -15.35
CA ASP A 65 -19.51 4.15 -14.52
C ASP A 65 -19.06 2.96 -13.66
N GLU A 66 -20.00 2.07 -13.31
CA GLU A 66 -19.74 0.83 -12.59
C GLU A 66 -18.92 -0.14 -13.43
N ASP A 67 -19.38 -0.45 -14.64
CA ASP A 67 -18.66 -1.35 -15.56
C ASP A 67 -17.27 -0.79 -15.91
N GLN A 68 -17.18 0.53 -16.11
CA GLN A 68 -15.91 1.21 -16.37
C GLN A 68 -14.93 1.03 -15.20
N LEU A 69 -15.38 1.24 -13.97
CA LEU A 69 -14.51 1.12 -12.80
C LEU A 69 -14.16 -0.33 -12.49
N ASP A 70 -15.08 -1.27 -12.70
CA ASP A 70 -14.84 -2.70 -12.58
C ASP A 70 -13.72 -3.15 -13.53
N PHE A 71 -13.80 -2.71 -14.79
CA PHE A 71 -12.76 -2.96 -15.79
C PHE A 71 -11.42 -2.35 -15.38
N GLU A 72 -11.41 -1.09 -14.93
CA GLU A 72 -10.22 -0.38 -14.46
C GLU A 72 -9.54 -1.09 -13.29
N VAL A 73 -10.31 -1.49 -12.27
CA VAL A 73 -9.81 -2.18 -11.07
C VAL A 73 -9.24 -3.56 -11.43
N ARG A 74 -9.96 -4.35 -12.25
CA ARG A 74 -9.49 -5.66 -12.70
C ARG A 74 -8.22 -5.55 -13.52
N THR A 75 -8.14 -4.54 -14.40
CA THR A 75 -6.96 -4.31 -15.23
C THR A 75 -5.77 -3.85 -14.39
N ALA A 76 -5.97 -2.90 -13.48
CA ALA A 76 -4.93 -2.45 -12.56
C ALA A 76 -4.40 -3.61 -11.71
N TRP A 77 -5.28 -4.44 -11.13
CA TRP A 77 -4.88 -5.65 -10.40
C TRP A 77 -4.07 -6.61 -11.27
N ALA A 78 -4.50 -6.85 -12.51
CA ALA A 78 -3.81 -7.74 -13.43
C ALA A 78 -2.38 -7.28 -13.75
N LEU A 79 -2.19 -5.96 -13.88
CA LEU A 79 -0.90 -5.31 -14.16
C LEU A 79 0.00 -5.17 -12.92
N MET A 80 -0.59 -4.95 -11.73
CA MET A 80 0.15 -4.73 -10.48
C MET A 80 0.51 -6.01 -9.73
N THR A 81 -0.24 -7.10 -9.96
CA THR A 81 -0.08 -8.37 -9.24
C THR A 81 0.57 -9.40 -10.14
N THR A 82 1.71 -9.97 -9.72
CA THR A 82 2.39 -11.00 -10.53
C THR A 82 1.50 -12.23 -10.70
N PRO A 83 1.64 -13.02 -11.79
CA PRO A 83 0.83 -14.22 -12.00
C PRO A 83 0.83 -15.17 -10.79
N SER A 84 1.96 -15.34 -10.11
CA SER A 84 2.08 -16.17 -8.90
C SER A 84 1.34 -15.60 -7.68
N GLU A 85 1.30 -14.27 -7.53
CA GLU A 85 0.62 -13.62 -6.41
C GLU A 85 -0.90 -13.59 -6.58
N LYS A 86 -1.42 -13.70 -7.81
CA LYS A 86 -2.87 -13.63 -8.08
C LYS A 86 -3.67 -14.69 -7.31
N GLN A 87 -3.08 -15.85 -7.01
CA GLN A 87 -3.73 -16.92 -6.24
C GLN A 87 -3.83 -16.60 -4.75
N THR A 88 -2.82 -15.94 -4.18
CA THR A 88 -2.79 -15.60 -2.75
C THR A 88 -3.35 -14.21 -2.46
N ARG A 89 -3.51 -13.38 -3.50
CA ARG A 89 -4.06 -12.02 -3.45
C ARG A 89 -5.17 -11.83 -4.50
N PRO A 90 -6.25 -12.64 -4.46
CA PRO A 90 -7.40 -12.40 -5.32
C PRO A 90 -8.08 -11.08 -4.93
N LEU A 91 -8.78 -10.47 -5.87
CA LEU A 91 -9.72 -9.39 -5.54
C LEU A 91 -10.88 -10.00 -4.74
N ARG A 92 -11.10 -9.51 -3.52
CA ARG A 92 -12.33 -9.80 -2.76
C ARG A 92 -13.54 -9.29 -3.54
N PRO A 93 -14.70 -9.96 -3.49
CA PRO A 93 -15.93 -9.43 -4.09
C PRO A 93 -16.21 -8.01 -3.57
N TRP A 94 -16.73 -7.14 -4.42
CA TRP A 94 -17.03 -5.77 -4.05
C TRP A 94 -18.32 -5.26 -4.64
N THR A 95 -18.84 -4.20 -4.02
CA THR A 95 -19.99 -3.42 -4.47
C THR A 95 -19.71 -1.93 -4.25
N TYR A 96 -20.59 -1.08 -4.78
CA TYR A 96 -20.51 0.38 -4.62
C TYR A 96 -21.67 0.87 -3.75
N GLY A 97 -21.34 1.70 -2.76
CA GLY A 97 -22.32 2.41 -1.96
C GLY A 97 -23.00 3.52 -2.78
N PRO A 98 -24.18 3.99 -2.35
CA PRO A 98 -25.01 4.92 -3.13
C PRO A 98 -24.34 6.27 -3.39
N ALA A 99 -23.40 6.70 -2.55
CA ALA A 99 -22.68 7.96 -2.70
C ALA A 99 -21.35 7.84 -3.46
N PHE A 100 -20.94 6.61 -3.82
CA PHE A 100 -19.58 6.36 -4.24
C PHE A 100 -19.23 7.10 -5.55
N PHE A 101 -20.01 6.89 -6.62
CA PHE A 101 -19.74 7.52 -7.91
C PHE A 101 -19.90 9.05 -7.86
N ASP A 102 -20.86 9.56 -7.10
CA ASP A 102 -21.03 11.00 -6.89
C ASP A 102 -19.79 11.63 -6.22
N THR A 103 -19.24 10.98 -5.20
CA THR A 103 -18.04 11.47 -4.52
C THR A 103 -16.78 11.29 -5.38
N LEU A 104 -16.70 10.20 -6.16
CA LEU A 104 -15.63 9.96 -7.12
C LEU A 104 -15.61 11.00 -8.25
N ALA A 105 -16.77 11.41 -8.77
CA ALA A 105 -16.86 12.42 -9.82
C ALA A 105 -16.47 13.83 -9.32
N ARG A 106 -16.70 14.11 -8.04
CA ARG A 106 -16.42 15.43 -7.42
C ARG A 106 -15.01 15.54 -6.85
N VAL A 107 -14.30 14.44 -6.66
CA VAL A 107 -12.97 14.48 -6.06
C VAL A 107 -11.98 15.20 -6.98
N GLN A 108 -11.28 16.17 -6.42
CA GLN A 108 -10.25 16.93 -7.13
C GLN A 108 -8.90 16.80 -6.42
N GLY A 109 -7.82 17.12 -7.14
CA GLY A 109 -6.46 17.13 -6.57
C GLY A 109 -5.86 15.74 -6.35
N ILE A 110 -6.46 14.72 -6.96
CA ILE A 110 -5.91 13.36 -7.01
C ILE A 110 -6.21 12.75 -8.38
N LYS A 111 -5.25 12.01 -8.92
CA LYS A 111 -5.42 11.33 -10.20
C LYS A 111 -6.24 10.04 -10.03
N ARG A 112 -7.02 9.69 -11.05
CA ARG A 112 -7.90 8.51 -11.04
C ARG A 112 -7.14 7.19 -10.95
N ASP A 113 -5.99 7.07 -11.59
CA ASP A 113 -5.11 5.90 -11.47
C ASP A 113 -4.70 5.63 -10.01
N LYS A 114 -4.41 6.69 -9.25
CA LYS A 114 -4.08 6.56 -7.82
C LYS A 114 -5.26 6.07 -6.99
N ILE A 115 -6.48 6.49 -7.34
CA ILE A 115 -7.69 6.00 -6.68
C ILE A 115 -7.84 4.50 -6.95
N ILE A 116 -7.75 4.08 -8.21
CA ILE A 116 -7.86 2.68 -8.64
C ILE A 116 -6.79 1.82 -7.95
N GLU A 117 -5.55 2.29 -7.89
CA GLU A 117 -4.44 1.62 -7.19
C GLU A 117 -4.80 1.33 -5.72
N VAL A 118 -5.37 2.31 -5.02
CA VAL A 118 -5.76 2.14 -3.61
C VAL A 118 -6.98 1.23 -3.46
N ILE A 119 -7.94 1.27 -4.38
CA ILE A 119 -9.03 0.30 -4.42
C ILE A 119 -8.45 -1.12 -4.55
N VAL A 120 -7.50 -1.36 -5.45
CA VAL A 120 -6.83 -2.66 -5.58
C VAL A 120 -6.13 -3.06 -4.27
N HIS A 121 -5.46 -2.13 -3.58
CA HIS A 121 -4.86 -2.41 -2.28
C HIS A 121 -5.88 -2.84 -1.23
N VAL A 122 -7.02 -2.14 -1.13
CA VAL A 122 -8.12 -2.53 -0.25
C VAL A 122 -8.63 -3.91 -0.66
N LEU A 123 -9.00 -4.13 -1.92
CA LEU A 123 -9.60 -5.40 -2.36
C LEU A 123 -8.66 -6.61 -2.21
N THR A 124 -7.35 -6.40 -2.21
CA THR A 124 -6.33 -7.45 -1.99
C THR A 124 -5.83 -7.54 -0.54
N GLY A 125 -6.30 -6.68 0.35
CA GLY A 125 -5.88 -6.60 1.76
C GLY A 125 -4.47 -6.05 1.99
N ARG A 126 -3.86 -5.44 0.96
CA ARG A 126 -2.51 -4.85 1.03
C ARG A 126 -2.50 -3.51 1.74
N ASP A 127 -3.64 -2.87 1.86
CA ASP A 127 -3.82 -1.64 2.62
C ASP A 127 -3.39 -1.77 4.09
N ALA A 128 -3.57 -2.95 4.70
CA ALA A 128 -3.09 -3.24 6.05
C ALA A 128 -1.54 -3.36 6.15
N GLU A 129 -0.86 -3.65 5.05
CA GLU A 129 0.60 -3.84 5.00
C GLU A 129 1.36 -2.55 4.66
N LEU A 130 0.64 -1.58 4.08
CA LEU A 130 1.21 -0.35 3.58
C LEU A 130 0.98 0.77 4.58
N ALA A 131 2.00 1.14 5.35
CA ALA A 131 1.93 2.26 6.30
C ALA A 131 1.44 3.58 5.65
N SER A 132 1.76 3.79 4.37
CA SER A 132 1.28 4.94 3.58
C SER A 132 -0.23 4.99 3.33
N ARG A 133 -0.98 3.93 3.69
CA ARG A 133 -2.43 3.90 3.59
C ARG A 133 -3.13 4.37 4.86
N GLU A 134 -2.42 4.49 5.98
CA GLU A 134 -3.01 4.97 7.25
C GLU A 134 -4.38 4.31 7.52
N LEU A 135 -4.42 2.97 7.47
CA LEU A 135 -5.66 2.21 7.62
C LEU A 135 -6.22 2.38 9.03
N HIS A 136 -7.43 2.91 9.12
CA HIS A 136 -8.11 3.14 10.40
C HIS A 136 -9.62 2.86 10.28
N GLN A 137 -10.24 2.44 11.38
CA GLN A 137 -11.70 2.48 11.47
C GLN A 137 -12.17 3.93 11.38
N LEU A 138 -13.22 4.17 10.59
CA LEU A 138 -13.88 5.46 10.55
C LEU A 138 -14.59 5.66 11.90
N ARG A 139 -14.41 6.80 12.53
CA ARG A 139 -15.03 7.15 13.81
C ARG A 139 -16.20 8.11 13.61
N THR A 140 -17.11 8.16 14.57
CA THR A 140 -18.28 9.06 14.56
C THR A 140 -17.91 10.55 14.66
N GLY A 141 -16.68 10.85 15.06
CA GLY A 141 -16.13 12.20 15.13
C GLY A 141 -14.60 12.22 15.10
N ALA A 142 -14.03 13.38 15.44
CA ALA A 142 -12.59 13.63 15.37
C ALA A 142 -11.81 13.16 16.62
N GLY A 143 -12.49 12.82 17.71
CA GLY A 143 -11.89 12.35 18.95
C GLY A 143 -11.31 10.94 18.81
N GLY A 144 -10.19 10.69 19.49
CA GLY A 144 -9.58 9.36 19.54
C GLY A 144 -10.47 8.29 20.18
N ASP A 145 -11.32 8.73 21.12
CA ASP A 145 -12.27 7.91 21.87
C ASP A 145 -13.65 7.81 21.20
N ASP A 146 -13.85 8.50 20.07
CA ASP A 146 -15.11 8.42 19.34
C ASP A 146 -15.32 7.00 18.79
N ALA A 147 -16.54 6.51 18.94
CA ALA A 147 -16.88 5.15 18.57
C ALA A 147 -16.69 4.91 17.06
N PRO A 148 -16.33 3.68 16.65
CA PRO A 148 -16.32 3.31 15.24
C PRO A 148 -17.72 3.44 14.61
N VAL A 149 -17.76 3.90 13.36
CA VAL A 149 -18.97 3.92 12.54
C VAL A 149 -19.30 2.47 12.15
N THR A 150 -20.46 1.99 12.61
CA THR A 150 -20.95 0.61 12.36
C THR A 150 -22.36 0.61 11.80
N ARG A 151 -22.72 -0.43 11.03
CA ARG A 151 -24.08 -0.67 10.52
C ARG A 151 -24.81 -1.73 11.36
N ARG A 152 -26.12 -1.80 11.19
CA ARG A 152 -26.94 -2.91 11.71
C ARG A 152 -26.38 -4.22 11.17
N GLY A 153 -25.89 -5.07 12.07
CA GLY A 153 -25.21 -6.33 11.70
C GLY A 153 -23.71 -6.36 12.00
N GLY A 154 -23.12 -5.29 12.54
CA GLY A 154 -21.74 -5.27 13.05
C GLY A 154 -20.67 -4.94 11.99
N GLU A 155 -21.07 -4.65 10.76
CA GLU A 155 -20.15 -4.19 9.72
C GLU A 155 -19.54 -2.86 10.12
N THR A 156 -18.22 -2.74 9.94
CA THR A 156 -17.45 -1.56 10.35
C THR A 156 -17.00 -0.78 9.11
N CYS A 157 -17.12 0.55 9.18
CA CYS A 157 -16.57 1.42 8.16
C CYS A 157 -15.09 1.70 8.44
N TRP A 158 -14.29 1.64 7.39
CA TRP A 158 -12.86 1.89 7.40
C TRP A 158 -12.53 3.05 6.49
N ARG A 159 -11.39 3.70 6.76
CA ARG A 159 -10.82 4.74 5.92
C ARG A 159 -9.36 4.44 5.63
N VAL A 160 -8.95 4.70 4.39
CA VAL A 160 -7.55 4.63 3.95
C VAL A 160 -7.19 5.91 3.21
N SER A 161 -5.98 6.40 3.46
CA SER A 161 -5.41 7.55 2.76
C SER A 161 -5.13 7.21 1.31
N LEU A 162 -5.63 8.04 0.39
CA LEU A 162 -5.29 7.96 -1.03
C LEU A 162 -3.91 8.56 -1.29
N GLN A 163 -3.56 9.60 -0.54
CA GLN A 163 -2.28 10.31 -0.53
C GLN A 163 -1.95 10.76 0.90
N VAL A 164 -0.66 10.81 1.24
CA VAL A 164 -0.16 11.24 2.55
C VAL A 164 0.66 12.53 2.41
N GLY A 165 0.76 13.31 3.48
CA GLY A 165 1.58 14.53 3.51
C GLY A 165 1.05 15.68 2.65
N THR A 166 -0.26 15.72 2.37
CA THR A 166 -0.90 16.80 1.61
C THR A 166 -2.00 17.46 2.45
N PRO A 167 -2.13 18.80 2.42
CA PRO A 167 -3.27 19.47 3.05
C PRO A 167 -4.60 18.93 2.51
N SER A 168 -5.55 18.69 3.40
CA SER A 168 -6.85 18.10 3.05
C SER A 168 -6.71 16.74 2.33
N ALA A 169 -5.83 15.86 2.78
CA ALA A 169 -5.62 14.56 2.16
C ALA A 169 -6.94 13.81 1.89
N ARG A 170 -7.06 13.18 0.73
CA ARG A 170 -8.27 12.43 0.36
C ARG A 170 -8.19 11.03 0.93
N ARG A 171 -9.33 10.51 1.36
CA ARG A 171 -9.49 9.16 1.90
C ARG A 171 -10.58 8.41 1.14
N LEU A 172 -10.35 7.13 0.93
CA LEU A 172 -11.38 6.18 0.52
C LEU A 172 -12.01 5.60 1.77
N HIS A 173 -13.33 5.68 1.87
CA HIS A 173 -14.12 5.00 2.88
C HIS A 173 -14.74 3.75 2.29
N TYR A 174 -14.71 2.65 3.05
CA TYR A 174 -15.32 1.39 2.64
C TYR A 174 -15.87 0.64 3.84
N TRP A 175 -16.85 -0.21 3.59
CA TRP A 175 -17.37 -1.14 4.59
C TRP A 175 -16.74 -2.51 4.40
N GLN A 176 -16.28 -3.09 5.49
CA GLN A 176 -15.96 -4.51 5.53
C GLN A 176 -17.24 -5.26 5.87
N ARG A 177 -17.71 -6.07 4.93
CA ARG A 177 -18.95 -6.84 5.04
C ARG A 177 -18.69 -8.14 5.79
N ASN A 178 -19.72 -8.68 6.42
CA ASN A 178 -19.60 -9.89 7.25
C ASN A 178 -19.24 -11.15 6.44
N ASP A 179 -19.55 -11.18 5.15
CA ASP A 179 -19.19 -12.25 4.21
C ASP A 179 -17.76 -12.11 3.65
N GLY A 180 -17.01 -11.10 4.10
CA GLY A 180 -15.66 -10.79 3.63
C GLY A 180 -15.60 -9.93 2.37
N SER A 181 -16.74 -9.58 1.76
CA SER A 181 -16.80 -8.62 0.66
C SER A 181 -16.55 -7.18 1.13
N VAL A 182 -16.33 -6.28 0.18
CA VAL A 182 -16.07 -4.86 0.42
C VAL A 182 -17.13 -4.01 -0.26
N GLU A 183 -17.77 -3.09 0.46
CA GLU A 183 -18.58 -2.04 -0.17
C GLU A 183 -17.78 -0.75 -0.20
N LEU A 184 -17.43 -0.27 -1.40
CA LEU A 184 -16.75 1.01 -1.59
C LEU A 184 -17.75 2.14 -1.36
N SER A 185 -17.58 2.91 -0.30
CA SER A 185 -18.64 3.78 0.23
C SER A 185 -18.54 5.20 -0.33
N SER A 186 -17.39 5.85 -0.20
CA SER A 186 -17.17 7.22 -0.70
C SER A 186 -15.69 7.61 -0.75
N ILE A 187 -15.40 8.70 -1.46
CA ILE A 187 -14.09 9.37 -1.43
C ILE A 187 -14.25 10.77 -0.85
N ARG A 188 -13.57 11.05 0.25
CA ARG A 188 -13.77 12.29 1.02
C ARG A 188 -12.46 12.90 1.50
N LEU A 189 -12.54 14.09 2.08
CA LEU A 189 -11.42 14.71 2.77
C LEU A 189 -11.17 14.04 4.13
N HIS A 190 -9.97 14.16 4.66
CA HIS A 190 -9.53 13.46 5.87
C HIS A 190 -10.36 13.76 7.15
N ASP A 191 -11.05 14.89 7.16
CA ASP A 191 -11.87 15.47 8.23
C ASP A 191 -13.37 15.28 8.00
N ASP A 192 -13.77 14.67 6.87
CA ASP A 192 -15.14 14.23 6.66
C ASP A 192 -15.30 12.81 7.22
N PHE A 193 -16.20 12.64 8.19
CA PHE A 193 -16.43 11.37 8.87
C PHE A 193 -17.68 10.64 8.38
N ARG A 194 -18.28 11.10 7.28
CA ARG A 194 -19.43 10.43 6.68
C ARG A 194 -18.95 9.23 5.86
N PRO A 195 -19.59 8.06 5.99
CA PRO A 195 -19.34 6.94 5.10
C PRO A 195 -19.66 7.29 3.65
#